data_AF-I9A0E3-F1
#
_entry.id   AF-I9A0E3-F1
#
_cell.length_a   1.000
_cell.length_b   1.000
_cell.length_c   1.000
_cell.angle_alpha   90.00
_cell.angle_beta   90.00
_cell.angle_gamma   90.00
#
_symmetry.space_group_name_H-M   'P 1'
#
loop_
_entity.id
_entity.type
_entity.pdbx_description
1 polymer ?
#
loop_
_entity_poly.entity_id
_entity_poly.type
_entity_poly.pdbx_seq_one_letter_code
_entity_poly.pdbx_strand_id
1 'polypeptide(L)'
;MFEIKVELEQDHQQLGEVVVVADAKKNTENAIITQQRTSLVMQTGASAQQITKTQDKDASEVIRRVPGISMIEEKFVMVRRFSQRYNNVWIYNSAVPSSEADARAFSFDIIPSSQLDNMLVVKSPALEYPVDFSGGFILVNTKDVPSSNLFTISVGTSLNDQTHLKKILYNKGSGTDFLGFDNGFCSLKGGINAVLSPMNNGYDLLNNGLNND
;
A
#
# COMPACT_ATOMS: atom_id res chain seq x y z
N MET A 1 30.90 -10.74 -83.13
CA MET A 1 30.95 -9.76 -82.03
C MET A 1 29.58 -9.82 -81.36
N PHE A 2 29.48 -10.44 -80.18
CA PHE A 2 28.23 -10.54 -79.44
C PHE A 2 28.27 -9.50 -78.33
N GLU A 3 27.32 -8.57 -78.37
CA GLU A 3 27.22 -7.50 -77.40
C GLU A 3 26.24 -7.94 -76.31
N ILE A 4 26.73 -8.11 -75.08
CA ILE A 4 25.90 -8.47 -73.93
C ILE A 4 25.39 -7.17 -73.31
N LYS A 5 24.09 -6.91 -73.48
CA LYS A 5 23.39 -5.82 -72.79
C LYS A 5 23.01 -6.29 -71.39
N VAL A 6 23.56 -5.63 -70.38
CA VAL A 6 23.13 -5.77 -68.99
C VAL A 6 22.39 -4.49 -68.63
N GLU A 7 21.07 -4.57 -68.53
CA GLU A 7 20.23 -3.46 -68.05
C GLU A 7 19.91 -3.73 -66.57
N LEU A 8 20.18 -2.73 -65.72
CA LEU A 8 19.92 -2.79 -64.28
C LEU A 8 18.43 -2.55 -64.03
N GLU A 9 17.78 -3.49 -63.35
CA GLU A 9 16.40 -3.33 -62.90
C GLU A 9 16.37 -2.48 -61.62
N GLN A 10 15.47 -1.48 -61.57
CA GLN A 10 15.43 -0.52 -60.48
C GLN A 10 14.75 -1.15 -59.25
N ASP A 11 15.52 -1.50 -58.23
CA ASP A 11 14.98 -2.03 -56.96
C ASP A 11 14.42 -0.87 -56.10
N HIS A 12 13.16 -0.55 -56.32
CA HIS A 12 12.44 0.48 -55.56
C HIS A 12 11.86 -0.14 -54.26
N GLN A 13 12.72 -0.36 -53.27
CA GLN A 13 12.29 -0.76 -51.93
C GLN A 13 11.71 0.45 -51.20
N GLN A 14 10.39 0.55 -51.16
CA GLN A 14 9.70 1.55 -50.34
C GLN A 14 9.81 1.12 -48.88
N LEU A 15 10.76 1.71 -48.14
CA LEU A 15 10.97 1.45 -46.73
C LEU A 15 9.68 1.77 -45.96
N GLY A 16 9.12 0.76 -45.28
CA GLY A 16 7.98 0.94 -44.39
C GLY A 16 8.32 1.87 -43.22
N GLU A 17 7.38 2.75 -42.86
CA GLU A 17 7.53 3.65 -41.72
C GLU A 17 7.71 2.84 -40.43
N VAL A 18 8.83 3.07 -39.74
CA VAL A 18 9.08 2.46 -38.43
C VAL A 18 8.45 3.37 -37.37
N VAL A 19 7.20 3.07 -37.00
CA VAL A 19 6.55 3.73 -35.86
C VAL A 19 7.02 3.07 -34.58
N VAL A 20 7.84 3.77 -33.80
CA VAL A 20 8.19 3.34 -32.44
C VAL A 20 7.00 3.62 -31.53
N VAL A 21 6.16 2.60 -31.30
CA VAL A 21 5.11 2.65 -30.28
C VAL A 21 5.76 2.29 -28.94
N ALA A 22 5.99 3.28 -28.09
CA ALA A 22 6.42 3.05 -26.71
C ALA A 22 5.21 3.16 -25.78
N ASP A 23 4.83 2.06 -25.12
CA ASP A 23 3.79 2.10 -24.09
C ASP A 23 4.30 2.78 -22.81
N ALA A 24 3.66 3.89 -22.44
CA ALA A 24 3.97 4.59 -21.21
C ALA A 24 3.48 3.78 -20.01
N LYS A 25 4.41 3.27 -19.20
CA LYS A 25 4.10 2.56 -17.95
C LYS A 25 3.53 3.52 -16.91
N LYS A 26 2.21 3.46 -16.67
CA LYS A 26 1.50 4.26 -15.66
C LYS A 26 1.57 3.69 -14.24
N ASN A 27 2.14 2.49 -14.09
CA ASN A 27 2.14 1.72 -12.85
C ASN A 27 3.33 1.98 -11.91
N THR A 28 4.20 2.94 -12.28
CA THR A 28 5.38 3.32 -11.50
C THR A 28 5.11 4.55 -10.63
N GLU A 29 5.86 4.69 -9.53
CA GLU A 29 5.75 5.87 -8.66
C GLU A 29 6.08 7.16 -9.43
N ASN A 30 7.10 7.12 -10.28
CA ASN A 30 7.51 8.26 -11.10
C ASN A 30 6.44 8.68 -12.11
N ALA A 31 5.71 7.73 -12.69
CA ALA A 31 4.62 8.04 -13.61
C ALA A 31 3.48 8.78 -12.91
N ILE A 32 3.06 8.31 -11.74
CA ILE A 32 2.01 8.99 -10.94
C ILE A 32 2.47 10.37 -10.48
N ILE A 33 3.72 10.53 -10.02
CA ILE A 33 4.25 11.84 -9.65
C ILE A 33 4.28 12.79 -10.84
N THR A 34 4.71 12.31 -12.01
CA THR A 34 4.72 13.12 -13.23
C THR A 34 3.30 13.54 -13.61
N GLN A 35 2.34 12.60 -13.59
CA GLN A 35 0.93 12.86 -13.86
C GLN A 35 0.34 13.88 -12.87
N GLN A 36 0.71 13.83 -11.59
CA GLN A 36 0.30 14.83 -10.60
C GLN A 36 0.88 16.22 -10.91
N ARG A 37 2.14 16.31 -11.33
CA ARG A 37 2.80 17.59 -11.67
C ARG A 37 2.26 18.22 -12.94
N THR A 38 1.93 17.42 -13.95
CA THR A 38 1.42 17.91 -15.24
C THR A 38 -0.08 18.17 -15.23
N SER A 39 -0.78 17.78 -14.16
CA SER A 39 -2.23 17.91 -14.05
C SER A 39 -2.64 19.34 -13.74
N LEU A 40 -3.67 19.81 -14.44
CA LEU A 40 -4.35 21.07 -14.13
C LEU A 40 -5.24 20.98 -12.88
N VAL A 41 -5.60 19.76 -12.48
CA VAL A 41 -6.49 19.48 -11.35
C VAL A 41 -5.72 18.89 -10.19
N MET A 42 -6.17 19.17 -8.96
CA MET A 42 -5.55 18.61 -7.77
C MET A 42 -5.91 17.12 -7.68
N GLN A 43 -4.95 16.27 -8.04
CA GLN A 43 -5.07 14.82 -7.99
C GLN A 43 -3.94 14.21 -7.16
N THR A 44 -4.26 13.13 -6.46
CA THR A 44 -3.30 12.37 -5.64
C THR A 44 -3.62 10.91 -5.74
N GLY A 45 -2.62 10.03 -5.72
CA GLY A 45 -2.86 8.61 -5.91
C GLY A 45 -1.71 7.72 -5.44
N ALA A 46 -1.93 6.42 -5.60
CA ALA A 46 -0.97 5.35 -5.32
C ALA A 46 -0.76 4.52 -6.59
N SER A 47 0.49 4.09 -6.83
CA SER A 47 0.88 3.24 -7.97
C SER A 47 0.97 1.77 -7.57
N ALA A 48 0.83 0.83 -8.51
CA ALA A 48 1.05 -0.60 -8.26
C ALA A 48 2.42 -0.90 -7.63
N GLN A 49 3.46 -0.17 -8.05
CA GLN A 49 4.79 -0.29 -7.46
C GLN A 49 4.77 0.06 -5.96
N GLN A 50 4.09 1.14 -5.58
CA GLN A 50 3.95 1.53 -4.19
C GLN A 50 3.11 0.53 -3.40
N ILE A 51 1.97 0.10 -3.94
CA ILE A 51 1.06 -0.90 -3.36
C ILE A 51 1.80 -2.21 -3.05
N THR A 52 2.64 -2.65 -3.98
CA THR A 52 3.45 -3.87 -3.82
C THR A 52 4.50 -3.71 -2.71
N LYS A 53 5.11 -2.53 -2.58
CA LYS A 53 6.08 -2.25 -1.50
C LYS A 53 5.40 -2.18 -0.13
N THR A 54 4.18 -1.67 -0.07
CA THR A 54 3.42 -1.49 1.18
C THR A 54 2.70 -2.74 1.65
N GLN A 55 2.65 -3.79 0.81
CA GLN A 55 2.02 -5.08 1.11
C GLN A 55 0.55 -4.94 1.56
N ASP A 56 -0.19 -4.00 0.95
CA ASP A 56 -1.61 -3.79 1.25
C ASP A 56 -2.44 -4.98 0.74
N LYS A 57 -3.49 -5.39 1.46
CA LYS A 57 -4.33 -6.54 1.07
C LYS A 57 -5.37 -6.19 -0.01
N ASP A 58 -5.95 -4.99 0.07
CA ASP A 58 -7.10 -4.56 -0.73
C ASP A 58 -7.04 -3.06 -1.05
N ALA A 59 -7.99 -2.58 -1.86
CA ALA A 59 -8.05 -1.18 -2.25
C ALA A 59 -8.35 -0.22 -1.07
N SER A 60 -9.03 -0.69 -0.02
CA SER A 60 -9.29 0.10 1.19
C SER A 60 -8.01 0.45 1.94
N GLU A 61 -7.07 -0.49 2.06
CA GLU A 61 -5.77 -0.24 2.68
C GLU A 61 -4.89 0.67 1.83
N VAL A 62 -4.90 0.47 0.51
CA VAL A 62 -4.16 1.30 -0.44
C VAL A 62 -4.61 2.75 -0.37
N ILE A 63 -5.92 3.00 -0.47
CA ILE A 63 -6.46 4.35 -0.57
C ILE A 63 -6.32 5.12 0.74
N ARG A 64 -6.27 4.42 1.89
CA ARG A 64 -5.99 5.02 3.21
C ARG A 64 -4.63 5.72 3.28
N ARG A 65 -3.67 5.32 2.43
CA ARG A 65 -2.34 5.96 2.36
C ARG A 65 -2.35 7.28 1.58
N VAL A 66 -3.40 7.53 0.81
CA VAL A 66 -3.53 8.78 0.04
C VAL A 66 -3.93 9.91 1.00
N PRO A 67 -3.25 11.07 0.96
CA PRO A 67 -3.53 12.16 1.89
C PRO A 67 -4.96 12.68 1.83
N GLY A 68 -5.55 12.99 2.99
CA GLY A 68 -6.90 13.56 3.07
C GLY A 68 -8.02 12.55 2.81
N ILE A 69 -7.71 11.26 2.95
CA ILE A 69 -8.66 10.16 2.87
C ILE A 69 -8.73 9.46 4.23
N SER A 70 -9.94 9.02 4.57
CA SER A 70 -10.25 8.28 5.78
C SER A 70 -11.24 7.18 5.42
N MET A 71 -11.26 6.10 6.21
CA MET A 71 -12.14 4.96 5.99
C MET A 71 -13.22 4.91 7.05
N ILE A 72 -14.44 4.54 6.66
CA ILE A 72 -15.57 4.23 7.53
C ILE A 72 -15.77 2.72 7.48
N GLU A 73 -15.76 2.08 8.66
CA GLU A 73 -15.89 0.62 8.79
C GLU A 73 -14.88 -0.17 7.96
N GLU A 74 -13.72 0.43 7.68
CA GLU A 74 -12.65 -0.12 6.82
C GLU A 74 -13.04 -0.41 5.36
N LYS A 75 -14.30 -0.21 4.97
CA LYS A 75 -14.81 -0.51 3.61
C LYS A 75 -15.12 0.73 2.78
N PHE A 76 -15.61 1.81 3.40
CA PHE A 76 -16.08 2.99 2.67
C PHE A 76 -15.12 4.16 2.78
N VAL A 77 -14.92 4.84 1.66
CA VAL A 77 -14.02 5.99 1.57
C VAL A 77 -14.73 7.29 1.90
N MET A 78 -14.11 8.08 2.77
CA MET A 78 -14.43 9.47 3.06
C MET A 78 -13.27 10.37 2.62
N VAL A 79 -13.53 11.31 1.70
CA VAL A 79 -12.55 12.26 1.20
C VAL A 79 -12.76 13.62 1.85
N ARG A 80 -11.71 14.22 2.43
CA ARG A 80 -11.76 15.55 3.08
C ARG A 80 -12.91 15.73 4.08
N ARG A 81 -13.25 14.67 4.83
CA ARG A 81 -14.38 14.62 5.80
C ARG A 81 -15.78 14.65 5.18
N PHE A 82 -15.92 14.54 3.86
CA PHE A 82 -17.21 14.34 3.23
C PHE A 82 -17.59 12.86 3.25
N SER A 83 -18.80 12.58 3.75
CA SER A 83 -19.39 11.23 3.77
C SER A 83 -19.27 10.54 2.41
N GLN A 84 -19.18 9.21 2.44
CA GLN A 84 -19.14 8.30 1.31
C GLN A 84 -20.14 8.61 0.18
N ARG A 85 -21.32 9.16 0.53
CA ARG A 85 -22.37 9.55 -0.42
C ARG A 85 -21.99 10.69 -1.38
N TYR A 86 -21.01 11.50 -1.00
CA TYR A 86 -20.55 12.66 -1.76
C TYR A 86 -19.30 12.37 -2.59
N ASN A 87 -18.88 11.11 -2.62
CA ASN A 87 -17.74 10.63 -3.38
C ASN A 87 -18.26 9.82 -4.57
N ASN A 88 -17.59 9.95 -5.71
CA ASN A 88 -17.85 9.10 -6.87
C ASN A 88 -16.68 8.15 -7.10
N VAL A 89 -16.97 6.95 -7.61
CA VAL A 89 -15.98 5.89 -7.82
C VAL A 89 -16.14 5.33 -9.21
N TRP A 90 -15.06 5.36 -9.97
CA TRP A 90 -14.94 4.70 -11.27
C TRP A 90 -13.91 3.59 -11.19
N ILE A 91 -14.26 2.41 -11.69
CA ILE A 91 -13.32 1.31 -11.92
C ILE A 91 -13.11 1.20 -13.41
N TYR A 92 -11.85 1.24 -13.85
CA TYR A 92 -11.46 1.14 -15.26
C TYR A 92 -12.28 2.07 -16.15
N ASN A 93 -12.37 3.36 -15.76
CA ASN A 93 -13.11 4.40 -16.47
C ASN A 93 -14.63 4.15 -16.61
N SER A 94 -15.19 3.23 -15.83
CA SER A 94 -16.63 2.93 -15.78
C SER A 94 -17.20 3.29 -14.40
N ALA A 95 -18.40 3.86 -14.40
CA ALA A 95 -19.14 4.13 -13.17
C ALA A 95 -19.51 2.82 -12.47
N VAL A 96 -19.34 2.79 -11.16
CA VAL A 96 -19.60 1.62 -10.32
C VAL A 96 -20.89 1.85 -9.53
N PRO A 97 -21.79 0.86 -9.43
CA PRO A 97 -22.96 0.98 -8.59
C PRO A 97 -22.59 1.01 -7.11
N SER A 98 -23.55 1.43 -6.29
CA SER A 98 -23.44 1.34 -4.84
C SER A 98 -23.39 -0.11 -4.37
N SER A 99 -22.59 -0.40 -3.35
CA SER A 99 -22.58 -1.67 -2.62
C SER A 99 -23.62 -1.68 -1.49
N GLU A 100 -24.08 -0.51 -1.04
CA GLU A 100 -25.10 -0.35 0.00
C GLU A 100 -26.44 0.07 -0.60
N ALA A 101 -27.54 -0.42 -0.03
CA ALA A 101 -28.90 -0.10 -0.48
C ALA A 101 -29.32 1.33 -0.10
N ASP A 102 -28.99 1.73 1.12
CA ASP A 102 -29.48 2.98 1.70
C ASP A 102 -28.59 4.17 1.41
N ALA A 103 -27.36 3.99 0.94
CA ALA A 103 -26.41 5.06 0.69
C ALA A 103 -25.59 4.78 -0.55
N ARG A 104 -25.27 5.80 -1.35
CA ARG A 104 -24.30 5.73 -2.43
C ARG A 104 -22.90 5.53 -1.84
N ALA A 105 -22.49 4.27 -1.68
CA ALA A 105 -21.24 3.91 -1.05
C ALA A 105 -20.68 2.65 -1.71
N PHE A 106 -19.43 2.72 -2.18
CA PHE A 106 -18.75 1.58 -2.78
C PHE A 106 -17.81 0.94 -1.76
N SER A 107 -17.84 -0.39 -1.67
CA SER A 107 -16.99 -1.19 -0.78
C SER A 107 -15.64 -1.47 -1.44
N PHE A 108 -14.57 -0.86 -0.93
CA PHE A 108 -13.23 -0.96 -1.52
C PHE A 108 -12.48 -2.25 -1.17
N ASP A 109 -12.89 -2.93 -0.11
CA ASP A 109 -12.36 -4.22 0.35
C ASP A 109 -12.60 -5.37 -0.64
N ILE A 110 -13.61 -5.25 -1.51
CA ILE A 110 -13.94 -6.24 -2.55
C ILE A 110 -12.82 -6.33 -3.60
N ILE A 111 -12.02 -5.27 -3.79
CA ILE A 111 -10.99 -5.22 -4.83
C ILE A 111 -9.64 -5.65 -4.23
N PRO A 112 -9.09 -6.80 -4.62
CA PRO A 112 -7.78 -7.23 -4.16
C PRO A 112 -6.69 -6.28 -4.64
N SER A 113 -5.71 -5.98 -3.79
CA SER A 113 -4.59 -5.11 -4.15
C SER A 113 -3.77 -5.64 -5.33
N SER A 114 -3.74 -6.97 -5.50
CA SER A 114 -3.06 -7.64 -6.60
C SER A 114 -3.63 -7.28 -7.98
N GLN A 115 -4.90 -6.88 -8.05
CA GLN A 115 -5.58 -6.48 -9.28
C GLN A 115 -5.47 -4.97 -9.55
N LEU A 116 -4.95 -4.18 -8.62
CA LEU A 116 -4.81 -2.73 -8.77
C LEU A 116 -3.56 -2.38 -9.56
N ASP A 117 -3.72 -1.56 -10.61
CA ASP A 117 -2.60 -0.96 -11.33
C ASP A 117 -2.26 0.43 -10.77
N ASN A 118 -3.27 1.26 -10.54
CA ASN A 118 -3.10 2.52 -9.84
C ASN A 118 -4.46 3.01 -9.30
N MET A 119 -4.41 3.83 -8.26
CA MET A 119 -5.58 4.52 -7.71
C MET A 119 -5.31 6.00 -7.70
N LEU A 120 -6.23 6.79 -8.26
CA LEU A 120 -6.15 8.24 -8.32
C LEU A 120 -7.38 8.84 -7.67
N VAL A 121 -7.19 9.93 -6.93
CA VAL A 121 -8.25 10.67 -6.28
C VAL A 121 -8.14 12.11 -6.68
N VAL A 122 -9.10 12.55 -7.47
CA VAL A 122 -9.26 13.92 -7.93
C VAL A 122 -10.12 14.65 -6.92
N LYS A 123 -9.62 15.79 -6.47
CA LYS A 123 -10.23 16.57 -5.39
C LYS A 123 -10.66 17.97 -5.83
N SER A 124 -10.41 18.30 -7.10
CA SER A 124 -10.87 19.53 -7.73
C SER A 124 -11.89 19.18 -8.80
N PRO A 125 -13.00 19.94 -8.92
CA PRO A 125 -13.94 19.75 -10.01
C PRO A 125 -13.26 20.06 -11.34
N ALA A 126 -13.58 19.28 -12.37
CA ALA A 126 -13.03 19.42 -13.71
C ALA A 126 -14.08 18.98 -14.74
N LEU A 127 -14.04 19.55 -15.95
CA LEU A 127 -15.02 19.25 -17.01
C LEU A 127 -14.93 17.81 -17.53
N GLU A 128 -13.78 17.16 -17.33
CA GLU A 128 -13.53 15.77 -17.70
C GLU A 128 -14.23 14.75 -16.76
N TYR A 129 -14.61 15.16 -15.54
CA TYR A 129 -15.31 14.31 -14.59
C TYR A 129 -16.77 14.75 -14.41
N PRO A 130 -17.70 13.82 -14.20
CA PRO A 130 -19.07 14.16 -13.84
C PRO A 130 -19.13 15.06 -12.60
N VAL A 131 -20.07 16.01 -12.57
CA VAL A 131 -20.24 16.98 -11.47
C VAL A 131 -21.06 16.39 -10.32
N ASP A 132 -21.03 15.07 -10.14
CA ASP A 132 -21.85 14.34 -9.18
C ASP A 132 -21.08 13.98 -7.88
N PHE A 133 -19.97 14.69 -7.60
CA PHE A 133 -19.17 14.56 -6.39
C PHE A 133 -18.85 15.93 -5.79
N SER A 134 -18.74 15.98 -4.46
CA SER A 134 -18.28 17.17 -3.72
C SER A 134 -17.10 16.88 -2.78
N GLY A 135 -16.95 15.63 -2.35
CA GLY A 135 -15.79 15.21 -1.55
C GLY A 135 -14.57 14.89 -2.42
N GLY A 136 -14.72 13.91 -3.30
CA GLY A 136 -13.69 13.54 -4.26
C GLY A 136 -14.17 12.51 -5.29
N PHE A 137 -13.43 12.45 -6.39
CA PHE A 137 -13.64 11.52 -7.48
C PHE A 137 -12.51 10.50 -7.50
N ILE A 138 -12.86 9.23 -7.31
CA ILE A 138 -11.91 8.14 -7.11
C ILE A 138 -11.87 7.28 -8.36
N LEU A 139 -10.71 7.22 -8.99
CA LEU A 139 -10.42 6.41 -10.16
C LEU A 139 -9.59 5.21 -9.71
N VAL A 140 -10.12 4.02 -9.94
CA VAL A 140 -9.48 2.75 -9.66
C VAL A 140 -9.15 2.10 -10.98
N ASN A 141 -7.87 2.05 -11.34
CA ASN A 141 -7.41 1.36 -12.54
C ASN A 141 -6.92 -0.03 -12.14
N THR A 142 -7.51 -1.05 -12.75
CA THR A 142 -7.09 -2.44 -12.60
C THR A 142 -5.99 -2.78 -13.59
N LYS A 143 -5.22 -3.82 -13.29
CA LYS A 143 -4.21 -4.35 -14.22
C LYS A 143 -4.88 -4.90 -15.47
N ASP A 144 -4.30 -4.60 -16.62
CA ASP A 144 -4.71 -5.20 -17.88
C ASP A 144 -4.34 -6.69 -17.92
N VAL A 145 -5.08 -7.45 -18.73
CA VAL A 145 -4.75 -8.85 -18.99
C VAL A 145 -3.36 -8.91 -19.63
N PRO A 146 -2.41 -9.67 -19.06
CA PRO A 146 -1.05 -9.72 -19.59
C PRO A 146 -1.05 -10.31 -21.00
N SER A 147 -0.30 -9.68 -21.91
CA SER A 147 -0.14 -10.14 -23.29
C SER A 147 0.70 -11.42 -23.42
N SER A 148 1.32 -11.86 -22.33
CA SER A 148 2.13 -13.07 -22.27
C SER A 148 1.89 -13.84 -20.97
N ASN A 149 2.13 -15.15 -21.00
CA ASN A 149 2.06 -15.99 -19.81
C ASN A 149 3.11 -15.55 -18.78
N LEU A 150 2.65 -15.29 -17.55
CA LEU A 150 3.50 -14.92 -16.42
C LEU A 150 3.50 -16.05 -15.39
N PHE A 151 4.68 -16.43 -14.93
CA PHE A 151 4.88 -17.33 -13.80
C PHE A 151 5.69 -16.58 -12.74
N THR A 152 5.16 -16.44 -11.55
CA THR A 152 5.79 -15.68 -10.46
C THR A 152 5.98 -16.57 -9.25
N ILE A 153 7.23 -16.70 -8.80
CA ILE A 153 7.59 -17.31 -7.52
C ILE A 153 8.08 -16.19 -6.61
N SER A 154 7.45 -16.05 -5.45
CA SER A 154 7.83 -15.08 -4.43
C SER A 154 8.35 -15.82 -3.20
N VAL A 155 9.57 -15.50 -2.77
CA VAL A 155 10.16 -15.98 -1.51
C VAL A 155 10.46 -14.76 -0.66
N GLY A 156 9.81 -14.66 0.50
CA GLY A 156 10.00 -13.57 1.44
C GLY A 156 10.65 -14.06 2.74
N THR A 157 11.63 -13.31 3.24
CA THR A 157 12.13 -13.42 4.61
C THR A 157 11.95 -12.07 5.29
N SER A 158 11.51 -12.06 6.55
CA SER A 158 11.40 -10.83 7.33
C SER A 158 12.25 -10.95 8.59
N LEU A 159 13.18 -10.01 8.76
CA LEU A 159 13.97 -9.86 9.98
C LEU A 159 13.79 -8.42 10.47
N ASN A 160 13.35 -8.27 11.71
CA ASN A 160 13.17 -6.96 12.32
C ASN A 160 14.43 -6.61 13.14
N ASP A 161 15.24 -5.68 12.66
CA ASP A 161 16.51 -5.27 13.27
C ASP A 161 16.35 -4.59 14.64
N GLN A 162 15.16 -4.05 14.94
CA GLN A 162 14.86 -3.40 16.21
C GLN A 162 14.60 -4.39 17.34
N THR A 163 14.15 -5.62 17.01
CA THR A 163 13.73 -6.61 18.01
C THR A 163 14.60 -7.86 18.00
N HIS A 164 15.01 -8.35 16.81
CA HIS A 164 15.63 -9.67 16.69
C HIS A 164 17.13 -9.68 16.99
N LEU A 165 17.81 -8.53 16.87
CA LEU A 165 19.26 -8.41 17.06
C LEU A 165 19.64 -7.50 18.23
N LYS A 166 18.65 -7.01 18.98
CA LYS A 166 18.89 -6.16 20.16
C LYS A 166 18.59 -6.95 21.43
N LYS A 167 19.43 -6.75 22.44
CA LYS A 167 19.22 -7.33 23.77
C LYS A 167 18.04 -6.59 24.42
N ILE A 168 16.88 -7.21 24.41
CA ILE A 168 15.69 -6.70 25.08
C ILE A 168 15.85 -6.97 26.58
N LEU A 169 15.50 -5.99 27.42
CA LEU A 169 15.39 -6.22 28.86
C LEU A 169 14.08 -6.97 29.09
N TYR A 170 14.19 -8.23 29.52
CA TYR A 170 13.06 -9.05 29.91
C TYR A 170 13.23 -9.45 31.37
N ASN A 171 12.12 -9.55 32.09
CA ASN A 171 12.11 -10.07 33.45
C ASN A 171 12.55 -11.55 33.42
N LYS A 172 13.45 -11.98 34.32
CA LYS A 172 13.97 -13.35 34.29
C LYS A 172 12.83 -14.34 34.58
N GLY A 173 12.48 -15.19 33.62
CA GLY A 173 11.45 -16.21 33.83
C GLY A 173 11.97 -17.40 34.65
N SER A 174 11.05 -18.15 35.26
CA SER A 174 11.35 -19.47 35.82
C SER A 174 11.41 -20.52 34.71
N GLY A 175 12.27 -21.54 34.85
CA GLY A 175 12.35 -22.66 33.91
C GLY A 175 11.06 -23.49 33.79
N THR A 176 10.11 -23.31 34.71
CA THR A 176 8.78 -23.96 34.73
C THR A 176 7.64 -23.02 34.33
N ASP A 177 7.92 -21.78 33.89
CA ASP A 177 6.90 -20.79 33.51
C ASP A 177 5.97 -21.29 32.40
N PHE A 178 6.48 -22.11 31.48
CA PHE A 178 5.66 -22.74 30.44
C PHE A 178 4.54 -23.62 31.00
N LEU A 179 4.74 -24.22 32.17
CA LEU A 179 3.75 -25.05 32.86
C LEU A 179 2.90 -24.23 33.86
N GLY A 180 3.11 -22.91 33.93
CA GLY A 180 2.41 -22.03 34.87
C GLY A 180 2.86 -22.16 36.33
N PHE A 181 3.97 -22.85 36.59
CA PHE A 181 4.55 -22.97 37.94
C PHE A 181 5.76 -22.04 38.08
N ASP A 182 5.69 -21.13 39.05
CA ASP A 182 6.79 -20.22 39.38
C ASP A 182 7.74 -20.84 40.42
N ASN A 183 9.06 -20.67 40.22
CA ASN A 183 10.10 -21.08 41.18
C ASN A 183 10.62 -19.89 42.02
N GLY A 184 9.76 -18.90 42.27
CA GLY A 184 10.07 -17.73 43.12
C GLY A 184 10.40 -16.45 42.36
N PHE A 185 10.43 -16.49 41.02
CA PHE A 185 10.70 -15.36 40.14
C PHE A 185 9.45 -14.48 39.88
N CYS A 186 8.26 -14.98 40.23
CA CYS A 186 6.95 -14.29 40.20
C CYS A 186 6.25 -14.31 41.58
N SER A 187 7.02 -14.29 42.67
CA SER A 187 6.45 -14.26 44.02
C SER A 187 5.70 -12.95 44.33
N LEU A 188 4.40 -13.03 44.63
CA LEU A 188 3.57 -11.88 45.04
C LEU A 188 4.07 -11.22 46.34
N LYS A 189 4.77 -11.98 47.21
CA LYS A 189 5.33 -11.46 48.47
C LYS A 189 6.44 -10.43 48.24
N GLY A 190 7.14 -10.51 47.11
CA GLY A 190 8.13 -9.51 46.70
C GLY A 190 7.50 -8.26 46.11
N GLY A 191 6.44 -8.36 45.30
CA GLY A 191 5.90 -7.17 44.61
C GLY A 191 5.22 -6.14 45.52
N ILE A 192 4.25 -6.57 46.33
CA ILE A 192 3.36 -5.65 47.06
C ILE A 192 3.82 -5.42 48.51
N ASN A 193 4.55 -6.38 49.09
CA ASN A 193 5.01 -6.34 50.48
C ASN A 193 6.53 -6.29 50.64
N ALA A 194 7.33 -6.14 49.56
CA ALA A 194 8.78 -5.96 49.74
C ALA A 194 9.10 -4.57 50.26
N VAL A 195 10.01 -4.55 51.23
CA VAL A 195 10.63 -3.34 51.74
C VAL A 195 11.96 -3.20 51.00
N LEU A 196 12.15 -2.09 50.29
CA LEU A 196 13.41 -1.81 49.59
C LEU A 196 14.52 -1.52 50.61
N SER A 197 15.71 -2.09 50.38
CA SER A 197 16.87 -1.89 51.25
C SER A 197 17.35 -0.44 51.19
N PRO A 198 17.49 0.30 52.31
CA PRO A 198 17.97 1.67 52.30
C PRO A 198 19.47 1.74 52.01
N MET A 199 19.88 2.75 51.23
CA MET A 199 21.26 3.09 50.90
C MET A 199 21.52 4.57 51.26
N ASN A 200 22.78 4.98 51.39
CA ASN A 200 23.18 6.31 51.92
C ASN A 200 22.44 7.52 51.33
N ASN A 201 21.90 7.42 50.10
CA ASN A 201 21.12 8.49 49.48
C ASN A 201 19.93 7.97 48.64
N GLY A 202 19.29 6.87 49.05
CA GLY A 202 18.15 6.30 48.33
C GLY A 202 17.81 4.87 48.75
N TYR A 203 17.10 4.14 47.89
CA TYR A 203 16.82 2.72 48.07
C TYR A 203 17.57 1.90 47.02
N ASP A 204 18.08 0.73 47.41
CA ASP A 204 18.70 -0.22 46.48
C ASP A 204 17.61 -0.84 45.59
N LEU A 205 17.78 -0.68 44.29
CA LEU A 205 16.85 -1.19 43.28
C LEU A 205 17.26 -2.56 42.74
N LEU A 206 18.48 -3.04 43.00
CA LEU A 206 19.01 -4.28 42.44
C LEU A 206 19.15 -5.39 43.51
N ASN A 207 19.36 -5.04 44.78
CA ASN A 207 19.41 -6.01 45.89
C ASN A 207 18.19 -5.90 46.82
N ASN A 208 16.99 -5.88 46.25
CA ASN A 208 15.71 -5.76 46.97
C ASN A 208 14.88 -7.06 46.93
N GLY A 209 15.42 -8.15 46.40
CA GLY A 209 14.72 -9.42 46.25
C GLY A 209 13.60 -9.40 45.19
N LEU A 210 13.48 -8.31 44.42
CA LEU A 210 12.69 -8.25 43.21
C LEU A 210 13.53 -8.79 42.05
N ASN A 211 12.84 -9.33 41.05
CA ASN A 211 13.44 -9.83 39.83
C ASN A 211 13.57 -8.69 38.80
N ASN A 212 14.29 -7.64 39.18
CA ASN A 212 14.40 -6.40 38.43
C ASN A 212 15.87 -5.99 38.18
N ASP A 213 16.77 -6.96 38.23
CA ASP A 213 18.20 -6.83 38.01
C ASP A 213 18.65 -7.07 36.56
#